data_AF-A0AA42U6Y7-F1
#
_entry.id   AF-A0AA42U6Y7-F1
#
_cell.length_a   1.000
_cell.length_b   1.000
_cell.length_c   1.000
_cell.angle_alpha   90.00
_cell.angle_beta   90.00
_cell.angle_gamma   90.00
#
_symmetry.space_group_name_H-M   'P 1'
#
loop_
_entity.id
_entity.type
_entity.pdbx_description
1 polymer ?
#
loop_
_entity_poly.entity_id
_entity_poly.type
_entity_poly.pdbx_seq_one_letter_code
_entity_poly.pdbx_strand_id
1 'polypeptide(L)'
;MGQKIITLSGAATDVLYALFFRGALQSGDLPAKSGAAELRELGFAETRHTATEYQKENYFTFLTAEGQEFAIKHLVNTRFGVPVGKQYCSAIKIDVELDTSDAQKVLDELDDKIRNNDAFKAMKDGWQLEKNGTMIINNGQVFIKDAFIDPEIKTSVKLSPEMEKAISDAVSAELKKNLKPGGIIWDCLRRGI
;
A
#
# COMPACT_ATOMS: atom_id res chain seq x y z
N MET A 1 32.79 -19.38 44.47
CA MET A 1 33.08 -20.44 43.48
C MET A 1 34.06 -19.88 42.47
N GLY A 2 35.30 -20.37 42.43
CA GLY A 2 36.35 -19.82 41.57
C GLY A 2 35.97 -19.98 40.10
N GLN A 3 35.91 -18.87 39.35
CA GLN A 3 35.73 -18.92 37.90
C GLN A 3 36.96 -19.58 37.28
N LYS A 4 36.82 -20.82 36.84
CA LYS A 4 37.81 -21.47 35.99
C LYS A 4 37.87 -20.65 34.71
N ILE A 5 39.01 -19.98 34.46
CA ILE A 5 39.25 -19.30 33.20
C ILE A 5 39.40 -20.41 32.15
N ILE A 6 38.32 -20.68 31.42
CA ILE A 6 38.34 -21.64 30.31
C ILE A 6 38.91 -20.89 29.11
N THR A 7 40.19 -21.11 28.84
CA THR A 7 40.85 -20.58 27.64
C THR A 7 40.60 -21.54 26.50
N LEU A 8 39.83 -21.12 25.51
CA LEU A 8 39.61 -21.86 24.26
C LEU A 8 40.81 -21.71 23.31
N SER A 9 41.07 -22.72 22.49
CA SER A 9 41.96 -22.57 21.35
C SER A 9 41.40 -21.58 20.32
N GLY A 10 42.25 -21.07 19.42
CA GLY A 10 41.80 -20.24 18.31
C GLY A 10 40.76 -20.95 17.44
N ALA A 11 40.99 -22.23 17.14
CA ALA A 11 40.06 -23.07 16.37
C ALA A 11 38.72 -23.25 17.07
N ALA A 12 38.71 -23.48 18.39
CA ALA A 12 37.46 -23.58 19.17
C ALA A 12 36.73 -22.24 19.26
N THR A 13 37.47 -21.13 19.33
CA THR A 13 36.91 -19.77 19.33
C THR A 13 36.21 -19.46 18.00
N ASP A 14 36.82 -19.81 16.86
CA ASP A 14 36.23 -19.61 15.54
C ASP A 14 34.94 -20.44 15.36
N VAL A 15 34.94 -21.68 15.85
CA VAL A 15 33.76 -22.55 15.83
C VAL A 15 32.67 -22.02 16.76
N LEU A 16 33.02 -21.51 17.95
CA LEU A 16 32.09 -20.89 18.89
C LEU A 16 31.38 -19.70 18.23
N TYR A 17 32.11 -18.85 17.51
CA TYR A 17 31.54 -17.71 16.78
C TYR A 17 30.62 -18.15 15.64
N ALA A 18 31.05 -19.14 14.85
CA ALA A 18 30.24 -19.66 13.75
C ALA A 18 28.90 -20.22 14.26
N LEU A 19 28.94 -21.05 15.31
CA LEU A 19 27.73 -21.63 15.89
C LEU A 19 26.83 -20.60 16.59
N PHE A 20 27.42 -19.58 17.23
CA PHE A 20 26.64 -18.54 17.91
C PHE A 20 25.87 -17.65 16.92
N PHE A 21 26.51 -17.21 15.83
CA PHE A 21 25.87 -16.30 14.86
C PHE A 21 25.07 -17.00 13.77
N ARG A 22 25.44 -18.23 13.40
CA ARG A 22 24.78 -18.99 12.31
C ARG A 22 23.86 -20.10 12.81
N GLY A 23 23.90 -20.42 14.10
CA GLY A 23 23.13 -21.51 14.68
C GLY A 23 23.75 -22.88 14.43
N ALA A 24 22.90 -23.89 14.23
CA ALA A 24 23.32 -25.27 13.96
C ALA A 24 24.01 -25.40 12.59
N LEU A 25 25.20 -26.01 12.56
CA LEU A 25 26.01 -26.15 11.33
C LEU A 25 26.40 -27.60 11.07
N GLN A 26 26.48 -27.98 9.80
CA GLN A 26 27.02 -29.26 9.33
C GLN A 26 28.54 -29.31 9.51
N SER A 27 29.15 -30.51 9.50
CA SER A 27 30.60 -30.61 9.74
C SER A 27 31.43 -29.89 8.68
N GLY A 28 30.94 -29.84 7.43
CA GLY A 28 31.59 -29.13 6.34
C GLY A 28 31.57 -27.59 6.50
N ASP A 29 30.59 -27.06 7.23
CA ASP A 29 30.40 -25.61 7.43
C ASP A 29 31.09 -25.08 8.69
N LEU A 30 31.59 -25.97 9.54
CA LEU A 30 32.35 -25.60 10.73
C LEU A 30 33.75 -25.11 10.34
N PRO A 31 34.23 -23.98 10.89
CA PRO A 31 35.55 -23.44 10.59
C PRO A 31 36.70 -24.42 10.86
N ALA A 32 36.57 -25.25 11.89
CA ALA A 32 37.60 -26.22 12.28
C ALA A 32 37.00 -27.45 12.98
N LYS A 33 37.35 -28.64 12.49
CA LYS A 33 36.93 -29.91 13.12
C LYS A 33 37.52 -30.10 14.52
N SER A 34 38.78 -29.69 14.73
CA SER A 34 39.45 -29.74 16.03
C SER A 34 38.79 -28.80 17.06
N GLY A 35 38.40 -27.60 16.63
CA GLY A 35 37.66 -26.66 17.48
C GLY A 35 36.29 -27.19 17.90
N ALA A 36 35.58 -27.86 16.98
CA ALA A 36 34.31 -28.50 17.29
C ALA A 36 34.46 -29.70 18.25
N ALA A 37 35.58 -30.42 18.21
CA ALA A 37 35.88 -31.47 19.17
C ALA A 37 36.11 -30.89 20.57
N GLU A 38 36.94 -29.84 20.69
CA GLU A 38 37.22 -29.17 21.95
C GLU A 38 35.96 -28.60 22.62
N LEU A 39 35.07 -27.95 21.85
CA LEU A 39 33.80 -27.45 22.39
C LEU A 39 32.87 -28.56 22.88
N ARG A 40 32.91 -29.75 22.25
CA ARG A 40 32.13 -30.92 22.70
C ARG A 40 32.70 -31.52 23.98
N GLU A 41 34.03 -31.61 24.09
CA GLU A 41 34.71 -32.07 25.30
C GLU A 41 34.45 -31.16 26.50
N LEU A 42 34.29 -29.86 26.24
CA LEU A 42 33.94 -28.86 27.26
C LEU A 42 32.43 -28.78 27.56
N GLY A 43 31.58 -29.54 26.85
CA GLY A 43 30.12 -29.52 27.01
C GLY A 43 29.42 -28.29 26.40
N PHE A 44 30.14 -27.46 25.66
CA PHE A 44 29.61 -26.24 25.04
C PHE A 44 28.91 -26.48 23.70
N ALA A 45 29.25 -27.57 23.01
CA ALA A 45 28.58 -27.96 21.78
C ALA A 45 28.14 -29.41 21.82
N GLU A 46 27.10 -29.74 21.07
CA GLU A 46 26.60 -31.11 20.89
C GLU A 46 26.44 -31.38 19.40
N THR A 47 26.76 -32.60 18.96
CA THR A 47 26.45 -33.07 17.62
C THR A 47 25.27 -34.03 17.69
N ARG A 48 24.20 -33.77 16.93
CA ARG A 48 23.05 -34.67 16.83
C ARG A 48 22.83 -35.14 15.41
N HIS A 49 22.42 -36.40 15.29
CA HIS A 49 22.00 -36.98 14.02
C HIS A 49 20.54 -36.64 13.72
N THR A 50 20.25 -36.29 12.47
CA THR A 50 18.91 -36.07 11.94
C THR A 50 18.33 -37.38 11.42
N ALA A 51 17.00 -37.52 11.52
CA ALA A 51 16.29 -38.66 10.92
C ALA A 51 16.29 -38.61 9.39
N THR A 52 16.47 -37.42 8.80
CA THR A 52 16.51 -37.19 7.36
C THR A 52 17.85 -36.57 6.99
N GLU A 53 18.47 -37.10 5.94
CA GLU A 53 19.71 -36.58 5.37
C GLU A 53 19.45 -35.23 4.68
N TYR A 54 20.30 -34.25 4.95
CA TYR A 54 20.26 -32.95 4.31
C TYR A 54 21.64 -32.67 3.73
N GLN A 55 21.72 -32.39 2.43
CA GLN A 55 23.00 -32.14 1.73
C GLN A 55 24.07 -33.24 1.92
N LYS A 56 23.65 -34.50 1.99
CA LYS A 56 24.53 -35.68 2.16
C LYS A 56 25.19 -35.84 3.54
N GLU A 57 24.80 -35.01 4.51
CA GLU A 57 25.13 -35.21 5.92
C GLU A 57 23.84 -35.43 6.74
N ASN A 58 23.91 -36.31 7.73
CA ASN A 58 22.79 -36.62 8.62
C ASN A 58 23.06 -36.17 10.05
N TYR A 59 23.93 -35.18 10.26
CA TYR A 59 24.20 -34.62 11.57
C TYR A 59 24.57 -33.15 11.50
N PHE A 60 24.32 -32.45 12.61
CA PHE A 60 24.72 -31.06 12.77
C PHE A 60 25.26 -30.85 14.18
N THR A 61 26.14 -29.86 14.32
CA THR A 61 26.67 -29.41 15.60
C THR A 61 26.03 -28.09 15.97
N PHE A 62 25.63 -27.94 17.23
CA PHE A 62 24.99 -26.73 17.76
C PHE A 62 25.49 -26.45 19.18
N LEU A 63 25.32 -25.22 19.65
CA LEU A 63 25.67 -24.86 21.03
C LEU A 63 24.64 -25.41 22.01
N THR A 64 25.14 -25.98 23.12
CA THR A 64 24.31 -26.29 24.28
C THR A 64 23.90 -25.01 25.00
N ALA A 65 22.98 -25.10 25.97
CA ALA A 65 22.61 -23.95 26.80
C ALA A 65 23.85 -23.33 27.50
N GLU A 66 24.73 -24.19 28.02
CA GLU A 66 25.99 -23.77 28.66
C GLU A 66 26.95 -23.11 27.66
N GLY A 67 27.06 -23.65 26.45
CA GLY A 67 27.87 -23.07 25.38
C GLY A 67 27.34 -21.71 24.90
N GLN A 68 26.01 -21.52 24.86
CA GLN A 68 25.41 -20.23 24.55
C GLN A 68 25.70 -19.19 25.64
N GLU A 69 25.56 -19.55 26.91
CA GLU A 69 25.87 -18.65 28.02
C GLU A 69 27.36 -18.28 28.04
N PHE A 70 28.24 -19.26 27.79
CA PHE A 70 29.66 -19.02 27.64
C PHE A 70 29.95 -18.09 26.46
N ALA A 71 29.34 -18.33 25.29
CA ALA A 71 29.51 -17.50 24.10
C ALA A 71 29.12 -16.05 24.36
N ILE A 72 27.99 -15.79 25.03
CA ILE A 72 27.56 -14.43 25.38
C ILE A 72 28.60 -13.76 26.27
N LYS A 73 29.02 -14.40 27.37
CA LYS A 73 30.02 -13.84 28.30
C LYS A 73 31.36 -13.59 27.61
N HIS A 74 31.76 -14.48 26.72
CA HIS A 74 33.00 -14.37 25.95
C HIS A 74 32.91 -13.21 24.94
N LEU A 75 31.85 -13.15 24.13
CA LEU A 75 31.68 -12.20 23.04
C LEU A 75 31.54 -10.74 23.48
N VAL A 76 30.93 -10.48 24.64
CA VAL A 76 30.79 -9.12 25.20
C VAL A 76 32.14 -8.42 25.33
N ASN A 77 33.20 -9.17 25.63
CA ASN A 77 34.55 -8.63 25.81
C ASN A 77 35.40 -8.63 24.53
N THR A 78 34.80 -8.99 23.39
CA THR A 78 35.47 -9.02 22.08
C THR A 78 35.08 -7.82 21.23
N ARG A 79 35.69 -7.69 20.04
CA ARG A 79 35.30 -6.69 19.02
C ARG A 79 33.80 -6.69 18.67
N PHE A 80 33.08 -7.79 18.95
CA PHE A 80 31.64 -7.90 18.70
C PHE A 80 30.78 -7.22 19.78
N GLY A 81 31.28 -7.08 21.02
CA GLY A 81 30.56 -6.47 22.14
C GLY A 81 30.91 -5.00 22.40
N VAL A 82 32.01 -4.49 21.82
CA VAL A 82 32.38 -3.08 21.94
C VAL A 82 31.44 -2.23 21.08
N PRO A 83 30.80 -1.18 21.64
CA PRO A 83 29.96 -0.28 20.87
C PRO A 83 30.77 0.39 19.77
N VAL A 84 30.35 0.22 18.53
CA VAL A 84 31.04 0.79 17.38
C VAL A 84 30.75 2.29 17.34
N GLY A 85 31.78 3.13 17.50
CA GLY A 85 31.65 4.60 17.43
C GLY A 85 31.32 5.17 16.04
N LYS A 86 31.18 4.32 15.02
CA LYS A 86 30.87 4.72 13.64
C LYS A 86 29.91 3.71 12.99
N GLN A 87 28.87 4.25 12.39
CA GLN A 87 27.81 3.54 11.70
C GLN A 87 28.37 2.84 10.45
N TYR A 88 28.62 1.53 10.51
CA TYR A 88 28.85 0.73 9.30
C TYR A 88 27.51 0.46 8.61
N CYS A 89 26.91 1.51 8.04
CA CYS A 89 25.83 1.36 7.08
C CYS A 89 26.39 1.66 5.69
N SER A 90 27.12 0.72 5.10
CA SER A 90 27.18 0.69 3.64
C SER A 90 25.77 0.34 3.18
N ALA A 91 25.02 1.33 2.70
CA ALA A 91 23.68 1.11 2.18
C ALA A 91 23.75 0.05 1.07
N ILE A 92 23.11 -1.10 1.29
CA ILE A 92 22.92 -2.09 0.24
C ILE A 92 21.83 -1.53 -0.67
N LYS A 93 22.21 -1.10 -1.87
CA LYS A 93 21.26 -0.75 -2.93
C LYS A 93 20.94 -2.04 -3.68
N ILE A 94 19.69 -2.47 -3.61
CA ILE A 94 19.18 -3.60 -4.38
C ILE A 94 18.33 -2.99 -5.49
N ASP A 95 18.83 -3.03 -6.72
CA ASP A 95 18.03 -2.71 -7.90
C ASP A 95 17.30 -3.97 -8.32
N VAL A 96 15.97 -3.87 -8.43
CA VAL A 96 15.10 -4.97 -8.86
C VAL A 96 14.58 -4.61 -10.25
N GLU A 97 15.00 -5.36 -11.26
CA GLU A 97 14.42 -5.30 -12.59
C GLU A 97 13.24 -6.29 -12.66
N LEU A 98 12.07 -5.78 -12.98
CA LEU A 98 10.86 -6.58 -13.20
C LEU A 98 10.55 -6.58 -14.69
N ASP A 99 10.63 -7.74 -15.32
CA ASP A 99 10.16 -7.89 -16.69
C ASP A 99 8.63 -7.86 -16.71
N THR A 100 8.07 -6.81 -17.29
CA THR A 100 6.63 -6.62 -17.47
C THR A 100 6.22 -6.67 -18.95
N SER A 101 7.09 -7.18 -19.84
CA SER A 101 6.87 -7.18 -21.28
C SER A 101 5.60 -7.95 -21.68
N ASP A 102 5.34 -9.09 -21.05
CA ASP A 102 4.13 -9.89 -21.29
C ASP A 102 2.84 -9.13 -20.88
N ALA A 103 2.88 -8.43 -19.75
CA ALA A 103 1.75 -7.62 -19.30
C ALA A 103 1.49 -6.45 -20.25
N GLN A 104 2.55 -5.79 -20.73
CA GLN A 104 2.44 -4.69 -21.68
C GLN A 104 1.84 -5.18 -23.02
N LYS A 105 2.30 -6.32 -23.52
CA LYS A 105 1.79 -6.91 -24.76
C LYS A 105 0.29 -7.20 -24.70
N VAL A 106 -0.20 -7.74 -23.59
CA VAL A 106 -1.63 -8.02 -23.40
C VAL A 106 -2.46 -6.73 -23.38
N LEU A 107 -1.93 -5.65 -22.79
CA LEU A 107 -2.59 -4.34 -22.79
C LEU A 107 -2.63 -3.73 -24.20
N ASP A 108 -1.53 -3.81 -24.95
CA ASP A 108 -1.46 -3.30 -26.32
C ASP A 108 -2.44 -4.05 -27.23
N GLU A 109 -2.49 -5.39 -27.13
CA GLU A 109 -3.47 -6.20 -27.87
C GLU A 109 -4.92 -5.86 -27.51
N LEU A 110 -5.20 -5.51 -26.25
CA LEU A 110 -6.53 -5.09 -25.81
C LEU A 110 -6.89 -3.71 -26.37
N ASP A 111 -5.98 -2.73 -26.31
CA ASP A 111 -6.19 -1.39 -26.87
C ASP A 111 -6.46 -1.48 -28.38
N ASP A 112 -5.68 -2.29 -29.10
CA ASP A 112 -5.89 -2.53 -30.53
C ASP A 112 -7.27 -3.14 -30.81
N LYS A 113 -7.71 -4.12 -30.00
CA LYS A 113 -9.04 -4.73 -30.13
C LYS A 113 -10.16 -3.71 -29.88
N ILE A 114 -10.01 -2.86 -28.87
CA ILE A 114 -11.02 -1.82 -28.55
C ILE A 114 -11.10 -0.79 -29.68
N ARG A 115 -9.95 -0.26 -30.13
CA ARG A 115 -9.91 0.78 -31.17
C ARG A 115 -10.39 0.28 -32.53
N ASN A 116 -10.15 -0.99 -32.85
CA ASN A 116 -10.57 -1.58 -34.11
C ASN A 116 -11.97 -2.20 -34.09
N ASN A 117 -12.66 -2.18 -32.95
CA ASN A 117 -14.02 -2.67 -32.84
C ASN A 117 -15.02 -1.75 -33.56
N ASP A 118 -15.82 -2.31 -34.46
CA ASP A 118 -16.81 -1.57 -35.26
C ASP A 118 -17.89 -0.89 -34.41
N ALA A 119 -18.35 -1.53 -33.32
CA ALA A 119 -19.33 -0.94 -32.42
C ALA A 119 -18.74 0.25 -31.64
N PHE A 120 -17.46 0.16 -31.24
CA PHE A 120 -16.77 1.25 -30.55
C PHE A 120 -16.47 2.43 -31.49
N LYS A 121 -16.11 2.16 -32.75
CA LYS A 121 -15.97 3.20 -33.80
C LYS A 121 -17.29 3.92 -34.05
N ALA A 122 -18.38 3.15 -34.23
CA ALA A 122 -19.72 3.72 -34.41
C ALA A 122 -20.17 4.55 -33.20
N MET A 123 -19.78 4.17 -31.98
CA MET A 123 -20.05 4.95 -30.78
C MET A 123 -19.20 6.23 -30.70
N LYS A 124 -17.90 6.16 -31.03
CA LYS A 124 -16.97 7.29 -30.96
C LYS A 124 -17.34 8.41 -31.94
N ASP A 125 -17.70 8.04 -33.17
CA ASP A 125 -17.98 9.01 -34.24
C ASP A 125 -19.45 9.48 -34.26
N GLY A 126 -20.24 9.01 -33.29
CA GLY A 126 -21.64 9.38 -33.10
C GLY A 126 -22.60 8.25 -33.46
N TRP A 127 -23.40 7.82 -32.48
CA TRP A 127 -24.41 6.79 -32.65
C TRP A 127 -25.70 7.39 -33.26
N GLN A 128 -26.20 6.79 -34.33
CA GLN A 128 -27.52 7.11 -34.93
C GLN A 128 -28.39 5.85 -34.95
N LEU A 129 -29.57 5.92 -34.33
CA LEU A 129 -30.57 4.85 -34.36
C LEU A 129 -31.80 5.34 -35.14
N GLU A 130 -32.13 4.69 -36.25
CA GLU A 130 -33.27 5.05 -37.12
C GLU A 130 -34.36 3.97 -37.11
N LYS A 131 -34.90 3.66 -35.94
CA LYS A 131 -36.19 2.95 -35.85
C LYS A 131 -37.14 3.78 -34.99
N ASN A 132 -38.01 4.54 -35.67
CA ASN A 132 -39.14 5.30 -35.11
C ASN A 132 -38.82 6.66 -34.46
N GLY A 133 -37.69 7.28 -34.80
CA GLY A 133 -37.26 8.62 -34.36
C GLY A 133 -35.74 8.74 -34.51
N THR A 134 -35.20 9.96 -34.70
CA THR A 134 -33.75 10.17 -34.86
C THR A 134 -33.15 10.58 -33.52
N MET A 135 -32.24 9.76 -32.97
CA MET A 135 -31.38 10.16 -31.84
C MET A 135 -29.95 10.39 -32.35
N ILE A 136 -29.37 11.55 -32.02
CA ILE A 136 -28.00 11.93 -32.37
C ILE A 136 -27.22 12.21 -31.08
N ILE A 137 -26.10 11.53 -30.89
CA ILE A 137 -25.15 11.83 -29.81
C ILE A 137 -23.90 12.46 -30.42
N ASN A 138 -23.59 13.70 -30.06
CA ASN A 138 -22.44 14.43 -30.58
C ASN A 138 -21.79 15.25 -29.46
N ASN A 139 -20.49 15.06 -29.22
CA ASN A 139 -19.70 15.81 -28.23
C ASN A 139 -20.35 15.89 -26.83
N GLY A 140 -20.95 14.79 -26.36
CA GLY A 140 -21.62 14.71 -25.05
C GLY A 140 -23.03 15.32 -25.01
N GLN A 141 -23.56 15.78 -26.14
CA GLN A 141 -24.93 16.28 -26.28
C GLN A 141 -25.83 15.25 -26.96
N VAL A 142 -27.10 15.22 -26.58
CA VAL A 142 -28.12 14.29 -27.12
C VAL A 142 -29.23 15.10 -27.78
N PHE A 143 -29.48 14.85 -29.06
CA PHE A 143 -30.57 15.43 -29.85
C PHE A 143 -31.56 14.33 -30.21
N ILE A 144 -32.85 14.57 -29.96
CA ILE A 144 -33.93 13.62 -30.27
C ILE A 144 -34.97 14.34 -31.13
N LYS A 145 -35.18 13.85 -32.36
CA LYS A 145 -36.25 14.32 -33.24
C LYS A 145 -37.53 13.49 -32.99
N ASP A 146 -38.68 14.16 -33.01
CA ASP A 146 -40.00 13.54 -32.82
C ASP A 146 -40.14 12.82 -31.46
N ALA A 147 -39.48 13.35 -30.43
CA ALA A 147 -39.61 12.84 -29.07
C ALA A 147 -41.08 12.92 -28.64
N PHE A 148 -41.69 11.78 -28.32
CA PHE A 148 -42.98 11.75 -27.63
C PHE A 148 -42.73 12.17 -26.18
N ILE A 149 -43.02 13.43 -25.89
CA ILE A 149 -43.00 13.96 -24.53
C ILE A 149 -44.41 13.77 -23.97
N ASP A 150 -44.52 13.02 -22.88
CA ASP A 150 -45.78 12.85 -22.16
C ASP A 150 -46.41 14.23 -21.87
N PRO A 151 -47.75 14.40 -21.97
CA PRO A 151 -48.40 15.66 -21.64
C PRO A 151 -48.05 16.20 -20.25
N GLU A 152 -47.64 15.35 -19.31
CA GLU A 152 -47.15 15.78 -18.00
C GLU A 152 -45.61 15.97 -18.00
N ILE A 153 -45.16 17.18 -18.33
CA ILE A 153 -43.77 17.58 -18.08
C ILE A 153 -43.62 17.88 -16.58
N LYS A 154 -43.12 16.91 -15.80
CA LYS A 154 -42.72 17.12 -14.41
C LYS A 154 -41.37 17.86 -14.35
N THR A 155 -41.38 19.16 -14.64
CA THR A 155 -40.22 20.01 -14.36
C THR A 155 -40.24 20.42 -12.89
N SER A 156 -39.28 19.93 -12.09
CA SER A 156 -38.98 20.57 -10.81
C SER A 156 -38.04 21.74 -11.06
N VAL A 157 -38.57 22.87 -11.54
CA VAL A 157 -37.80 24.11 -11.57
C VAL A 157 -37.65 24.58 -10.12
N LYS A 158 -36.57 24.17 -9.48
CA LYS A 158 -36.14 24.78 -8.21
C LYS A 158 -35.48 26.11 -8.56
N LEU A 159 -36.01 27.20 -8.03
CA LEU A 159 -35.32 28.48 -8.07
C LEU A 159 -33.96 28.32 -7.36
N SER A 160 -32.93 29.00 -7.85
CA SER A 160 -31.70 29.06 -7.08
C SER A 160 -31.95 29.81 -5.77
N PRO A 161 -31.21 29.52 -4.69
CA PRO A 161 -31.29 30.29 -3.45
C PRO A 161 -31.10 31.80 -3.67
N GLU A 162 -30.34 32.21 -4.68
CA GLU A 162 -30.15 33.63 -5.03
C GLU A 162 -31.42 34.23 -5.62
N MET A 163 -32.12 33.49 -6.49
CA MET A 163 -33.38 33.93 -7.09
C MET A 163 -34.48 34.04 -6.02
N GLU A 164 -34.58 33.04 -5.13
CA GLU A 164 -35.53 33.09 -4.00
C GLU A 164 -35.29 34.31 -3.12
N LYS A 165 -34.02 34.57 -2.79
CA LYS A 165 -33.64 35.73 -2.00
C LYS A 165 -33.94 37.05 -2.72
N ALA A 166 -33.62 37.15 -4.01
CA ALA A 166 -33.86 38.37 -4.80
C ALA A 166 -35.35 38.72 -4.86
N ILE A 167 -36.22 37.71 -5.02
CA ILE A 167 -37.67 37.90 -5.00
C ILE A 167 -38.12 38.35 -3.60
N SER A 168 -37.65 37.68 -2.54
CA SER A 168 -37.98 38.03 -1.16
C SER A 168 -37.56 39.47 -0.81
N ASP A 169 -36.36 39.88 -1.20
CA ASP A 169 -35.82 41.21 -0.94
C ASP A 169 -36.61 42.30 -1.69
N ALA A 170 -36.90 42.08 -2.98
CA ALA A 170 -37.68 43.02 -3.80
C ALA A 170 -39.11 43.21 -3.27
N VAL A 171 -39.80 42.11 -2.93
CA VAL A 171 -41.16 42.17 -2.37
C VAL A 171 -41.15 42.84 -1.00
N SER A 172 -40.20 42.48 -0.14
CA SER A 172 -40.07 43.06 1.20
C SER A 172 -39.80 44.57 1.14
N ALA A 173 -38.98 45.02 0.19
CA ALA A 173 -38.67 46.44 0.02
C ALA A 173 -39.91 47.24 -0.38
N GLU A 174 -40.70 46.75 -1.35
CA GLU A 174 -41.88 47.47 -1.84
C GLU A 174 -43.02 47.45 -0.81
N LEU A 175 -43.21 46.35 -0.06
CA LEU A 175 -44.17 46.30 1.04
C LEU A 175 -43.80 47.28 2.17
N LYS A 176 -42.53 47.29 2.59
CA LYS A 176 -42.04 48.23 3.61
C LYS A 176 -42.20 49.68 3.18
N LYS A 177 -42.03 49.98 1.89
CA LYS A 177 -42.22 51.33 1.34
C LYS A 177 -43.69 51.75 1.37
N ASN A 178 -44.61 50.87 0.97
CA ASN A 178 -46.04 51.19 0.88
C ASN A 178 -46.78 51.18 2.24
N LEU A 179 -46.20 50.55 3.26
CA LEU A 179 -46.71 50.54 4.63
C LEU A 179 -46.22 51.70 5.51
N LYS A 180 -45.27 52.51 5.06
CA LYS A 180 -44.81 53.70 5.80
C LYS A 180 -45.86 54.82 5.76
N PRO A 181 -45.87 55.73 6.74
CA PRO A 181 -46.67 56.96 6.69
C PRO A 181 -46.58 57.68 5.34
N GLY A 182 -47.73 57.92 4.70
CA GLY A 182 -47.84 58.50 3.35
C GLY A 182 -47.68 57.51 2.20
N GLY A 183 -47.44 56.22 2.47
CA GLY A 183 -47.48 55.15 1.48
C GLY A 183 -48.90 54.74 1.13
N ILE A 184 -49.09 54.11 -0.03
CA ILE A 184 -50.44 53.84 -0.59
C ILE A 184 -51.28 52.97 0.35
N ILE A 185 -50.72 51.87 0.85
CA ILE A 185 -51.44 50.95 1.74
C ILE A 185 -51.73 51.64 3.07
N TRP A 186 -50.74 52.35 3.60
CA TRP A 186 -50.86 53.09 4.84
C TRP A 186 -51.95 54.17 4.78
N ASP A 187 -52.04 54.92 3.67
CA ASP A 187 -53.07 55.94 3.44
C ASP A 187 -54.46 55.30 3.31
N CYS A 188 -54.58 54.16 2.62
CA CYS A 188 -55.85 53.43 2.50
C CYS A 188 -56.36 52.96 3.88
N LEU A 189 -55.48 52.44 4.73
CA LEU A 189 -55.83 52.01 6.09
C LEU A 189 -56.21 53.19 7.00
N ARG A 190 -55.50 54.32 6.90
CA ARG A 190 -55.82 55.54 7.70
C ARG A 190 -57.14 56.16 7.26
N ARG A 191 -57.41 56.19 5.95
CA ARG A 191 -58.60 56.88 5.41
C ARG A 191 -59.90 56.21 5.79
N GLY A 192 -59.87 54.94 6.24
CA GLY A 192 -61.05 54.17 6.60
C GLY A 192 -61.97 54.08 5.38
N ILE A 193 -61.84 53.01 4.61
CA ILE A 193 -63.02 52.59 3.83
C ILE A 193 -64.13 52.25 4.81
#